data_AF-A0A142XAP2-F1
#
_entry.id   AF-A0A142XAP2-F1
#
_cell.length_a   1.000
_cell.length_b   1.000
_cell.length_c   1.000
_cell.angle_alpha   90.00
_cell.angle_beta   90.00
_cell.angle_gamma   90.00
#
_symmetry.space_group_name_H-M   'P 1'
#
loop_
_entity.id
_entity.type
_entity.pdbx_description
1 polymer ?
#
loop_
_entity_poly.entity_id
_entity_poly.type
_entity_poly.pdbx_seq_one_letter_code
_entity_poly.pdbx_strand_id
1 'polypeptide(L)'
;MVPAAWFGLPALTLAFLGIGIGALMGMLVAWSMRGRFRVVHSGQQGLPPEFTSDPELARLYRILHEALAGITEQPAGEQRDTLTQKLIALGVQFRRVASGTASFTGPASWYVAHDAVLTVPGLKEYLAVIWVRAPADIHNPVIQEGLRATYAAVRRGVLVERVLVVSDSLWPADRILPTDDIRPWIEDQHNHGLRVILLRERDLLNDTGRAVDTCVFDDWGVGTRNLDDRDQTLRVTLDFAPDAIRIARERLDRLSQIGIPYGELLERADRSR
;
A
#
# COMPACT_ATOMS: atom_id res chain seq x y z
N MET A 1 22.60 -46.14 31.52
CA MET A 1 22.56 -46.46 30.08
C MET A 1 21.29 -45.89 29.48
N VAL A 2 21.38 -44.71 28.86
CA VAL A 2 20.68 -44.28 27.63
C VAL A 2 21.53 -43.12 27.10
N PRO A 3 21.93 -43.11 25.82
CA PRO A 3 21.95 -41.82 25.13
C PRO A 3 21.32 -41.86 23.73
N ALA A 4 20.50 -40.84 23.50
CA ALA A 4 20.47 -39.99 22.30
C ALA A 4 20.69 -40.66 20.94
N ALA A 5 19.58 -41.03 20.30
CA ALA A 5 19.46 -40.86 18.86
C ALA A 5 18.65 -39.57 18.63
N TRP A 6 19.05 -38.76 17.65
CA TRP A 6 18.28 -37.80 16.85
C TRP A 6 19.22 -36.69 16.38
N PHE A 7 20.06 -37.00 15.39
CA PHE A 7 20.57 -36.04 14.38
C PHE A 7 21.23 -36.84 13.27
N GLY A 8 20.72 -36.71 12.04
CA GLY A 8 21.34 -37.31 10.86
C GLY A 8 20.37 -37.59 9.73
N LEU A 9 19.80 -36.55 9.12
CA LEU A 9 19.27 -36.71 7.77
C LEU A 9 20.46 -37.00 6.84
N PRO A 10 20.45 -38.10 6.06
CA PRO A 10 21.60 -38.51 5.28
C PRO A 10 21.87 -37.51 4.15
N ALA A 11 23.14 -37.18 3.92
CA ALA A 11 23.64 -36.20 2.93
C ALA A 11 23.06 -36.38 1.51
N LEU A 12 22.58 -37.58 1.18
CA LEU A 12 21.84 -37.88 -0.05
C LEU A 12 20.56 -37.03 -0.21
N THR A 13 19.83 -36.74 0.87
CA THR A 13 18.60 -35.92 0.83
C THR A 13 18.87 -34.45 0.46
N LEU A 14 20.01 -33.90 0.89
CA LEU A 14 20.44 -32.55 0.53
C LEU A 14 20.90 -32.46 -0.93
N ALA A 15 21.56 -33.52 -1.45
CA ALA A 15 22.00 -33.56 -2.84
C ALA A 15 20.81 -33.57 -3.83
N PHE A 16 19.75 -34.36 -3.54
CA PHE A 16 18.54 -34.37 -4.38
C PHE A 16 17.76 -33.05 -4.31
N LEU A 17 17.74 -32.39 -3.15
CA LEU A 17 17.12 -31.06 -3.00
C LEU A 17 17.86 -30.00 -3.82
N GLY A 18 19.20 -30.05 -3.85
CA GLY A 18 20.04 -29.15 -4.64
C GLY A 18 19.85 -29.31 -6.15
N ILE A 19 19.71 -30.55 -6.64
CA ILE A 19 19.43 -30.80 -8.06
C ILE A 19 18.02 -30.31 -8.45
N GLY A 20 17.03 -30.49 -7.58
CA GLY A 20 15.66 -29.99 -7.80
C GLY A 20 15.59 -28.46 -7.89
N ILE A 21 16.26 -27.76 -6.96
CA ILE A 21 16.29 -26.29 -6.93
C ILE A 21 17.12 -25.75 -8.12
N GLY A 22 18.23 -26.40 -8.47
CA GLY A 22 19.05 -26.03 -9.62
C GLY A 22 18.32 -26.21 -10.95
N ALA A 23 17.54 -27.29 -11.11
CA ALA A 23 16.73 -27.52 -12.30
C ALA A 23 15.59 -26.49 -12.41
N LEU A 24 14.91 -26.16 -11.31
CA LEU A 24 13.85 -25.14 -11.28
C LEU A 24 14.38 -23.74 -11.58
N MET A 25 15.51 -23.34 -10.98
CA MET A 25 16.16 -22.05 -11.27
C MET A 25 16.70 -21.99 -12.70
N GLY A 26 17.32 -23.07 -13.19
CA GLY A 26 17.77 -23.17 -14.58
C GLY A 26 16.61 -23.07 -15.58
N MET A 27 15.46 -23.67 -15.25
CA MET A 27 14.25 -23.60 -16.08
C MET A 27 13.62 -22.20 -16.05
N LEU A 28 13.62 -21.52 -14.89
CA LEU A 28 13.10 -20.16 -14.74
C LEU A 28 13.99 -19.12 -15.44
N VAL A 29 15.31 -19.30 -15.37
CA VAL A 29 16.28 -18.48 -16.13
C VAL A 29 16.18 -18.77 -17.62
N ALA A 30 16.11 -20.03 -18.04
CA ALA A 30 15.92 -20.40 -19.45
C ALA A 30 14.57 -19.93 -20.01
N TRP A 31 13.52 -19.89 -19.20
CA TRP A 31 12.21 -19.32 -19.55
C TRP A 31 12.29 -17.79 -19.67
N SER A 32 12.95 -17.12 -18.72
CA SER A 32 13.18 -15.66 -18.79
C SER A 32 14.08 -15.25 -19.98
N MET A 33 15.06 -16.10 -20.34
CA MET A 33 15.96 -15.87 -21.48
C MET A 33 15.29 -16.23 -22.81
N ARG A 34 14.44 -17.26 -22.87
CA ARG A 34 13.58 -17.53 -24.04
C ARG A 34 12.56 -16.42 -24.26
N GLY A 35 12.10 -15.75 -23.21
CA GLY A 35 11.26 -14.55 -23.28
C GLY A 35 11.99 -13.32 -23.84
N ARG A 36 13.33 -13.27 -23.79
CA ARG A 36 14.12 -12.14 -24.31
C ARG A 36 14.60 -12.30 -25.76
N PHE A 37 14.50 -13.49 -26.36
CA PHE A 37 14.97 -13.75 -27.74
C PHE A 37 13.90 -14.26 -28.71
N ARG A 38 12.60 -14.22 -28.35
CA ARG A 38 11.51 -14.49 -29.29
C ARG A 38 10.78 -13.21 -29.69
N VAL A 39 11.51 -12.27 -30.29
CA VAL A 39 10.91 -11.31 -31.22
C VAL A 39 10.63 -12.06 -32.51
N VAL A 40 9.52 -12.80 -32.56
CA VAL A 40 8.97 -13.34 -33.82
C VAL A 40 7.45 -13.28 -33.78
N HIS A 41 6.93 -12.25 -34.44
CA HIS A 41 5.71 -12.23 -35.25
C HIS A 41 4.46 -12.92 -34.67
N SER A 42 3.87 -12.32 -33.64
CA SER A 42 2.41 -12.35 -33.49
C SER A 42 1.86 -11.06 -34.09
N GLY A 43 0.95 -11.20 -35.05
CA GLY A 43 0.57 -10.17 -36.01
C GLY A 43 0.32 -8.78 -35.42
N GLN A 44 0.65 -7.76 -36.21
CA GLN A 44 0.20 -6.38 -36.03
C GLN A 44 -1.34 -6.34 -35.98
N GLN A 45 -1.93 -6.61 -34.83
CA GLN A 45 -3.14 -5.90 -34.43
C GLN A 45 -2.65 -4.59 -33.87
N GLY A 46 -2.78 -3.53 -34.69
CA GLY A 46 -2.39 -2.18 -34.30
C GLY A 46 -3.01 -1.83 -32.96
N LEU A 47 -2.26 -1.08 -32.14
CA LEU A 47 -2.81 -0.41 -30.97
C LEU A 47 -4.12 0.27 -31.38
N PRO A 48 -5.23 0.01 -30.67
CA PRO A 48 -6.47 0.71 -30.94
C PRO A 48 -6.20 2.23 -30.95
N PRO A 49 -6.79 2.98 -31.90
CA PRO A 49 -6.45 4.38 -32.11
C PRO A 49 -6.61 5.22 -30.84
N GLU A 50 -7.50 4.82 -29.93
CA GLU A 50 -7.75 5.45 -28.64
C GLU A 50 -6.50 5.46 -27.72
N PHE A 51 -5.60 4.48 -27.87
CA PHE A 51 -4.38 4.35 -27.06
C PHE A 51 -3.14 4.92 -27.73
N THR A 52 -3.20 5.31 -29.02
CA THR A 52 -2.03 5.82 -29.74
C THR A 52 -1.54 7.19 -29.24
N SER A 53 -2.38 7.93 -28.52
CA SER A 53 -2.06 9.26 -27.98
C SER A 53 -1.44 9.22 -26.58
N ASP A 54 -1.53 8.08 -25.89
CA ASP A 54 -1.05 7.92 -24.51
C ASP A 54 -0.08 6.72 -24.41
N PRO A 55 1.24 6.96 -24.29
CA PRO A 55 2.23 5.90 -24.27
C PRO A 55 2.13 4.99 -23.03
N GLU A 56 1.56 5.47 -21.93
CA GLU A 56 1.38 4.68 -20.71
C GLU A 56 0.17 3.75 -20.83
N LEU A 57 -0.96 4.25 -21.33
CA LEU A 57 -2.12 3.40 -21.64
C LEU A 57 -1.80 2.40 -22.75
N ALA A 58 -1.00 2.79 -23.75
CA ALA A 58 -0.51 1.88 -24.78
C ALA A 58 0.36 0.75 -24.21
N ARG A 59 1.18 1.08 -23.20
CA ARG A 59 1.99 0.09 -22.48
C ARG A 59 1.12 -0.86 -21.65
N LEU A 60 0.13 -0.32 -20.92
CA LEU A 60 -0.81 -1.12 -20.13
C LEU A 60 -1.62 -2.06 -21.02
N TYR A 61 -2.15 -1.55 -22.15
CA TYR A 61 -2.84 -2.36 -23.15
C TYR A 61 -1.98 -3.53 -23.63
N ARG A 62 -0.70 -3.28 -23.93
CA ARG A 62 0.23 -4.32 -24.37
C ARG A 62 0.46 -5.40 -23.30
N ILE A 63 0.67 -5.00 -22.05
CA ILE A 63 0.83 -5.93 -20.92
C ILE A 63 -0.42 -6.80 -20.76
N LEU A 64 -1.62 -6.20 -20.83
CA LEU A 64 -2.88 -6.94 -20.72
C LEU A 64 -3.09 -7.88 -21.91
N HIS A 65 -2.77 -7.41 -23.12
CA HIS A 65 -2.86 -8.22 -24.33
C HIS A 65 -1.92 -9.42 -24.29
N GLU A 66 -0.66 -9.23 -23.89
CA GLU A 66 0.32 -10.30 -23.71
C GLU A 66 -0.13 -11.32 -22.66
N ALA A 67 -0.68 -10.86 -21.53
CA ALA A 67 -1.20 -11.74 -20.49
C ALA A 67 -2.40 -12.58 -20.98
N LEU A 68 -3.31 -11.98 -21.76
CA LEU A 68 -4.43 -12.69 -22.38
C LEU A 68 -3.96 -13.70 -23.42
N ALA A 69 -3.02 -13.31 -24.28
CA ALA A 69 -2.43 -14.19 -25.30
C ALA A 69 -1.76 -15.42 -24.64
N GLY A 70 -1.00 -15.21 -23.57
CA GLY A 70 -0.35 -16.29 -22.82
C GLY A 70 -1.33 -17.33 -22.25
N ILE A 71 -2.56 -16.96 -21.91
CA ILE A 71 -3.59 -17.92 -21.50
C ILE A 71 -4.17 -18.68 -22.69
N THR A 72 -4.37 -18.00 -23.82
CA THR A 72 -4.90 -18.66 -25.03
C THR A 72 -3.95 -19.71 -25.59
N GLU A 73 -2.64 -19.56 -25.35
CA GLU A 73 -1.61 -20.53 -25.72
C GLU A 73 -1.60 -21.78 -24.82
N GLN A 74 -2.26 -21.76 -23.66
CA GLN A 74 -2.33 -22.93 -22.78
C GLN A 74 -3.34 -23.97 -23.30
N PRO A 75 -3.02 -25.28 -23.17
CA PRO A 75 -3.97 -26.34 -23.48
C PRO A 75 -5.21 -26.24 -22.60
N ALA A 76 -6.36 -26.62 -23.15
CA ALA A 76 -7.62 -26.63 -22.40
C ALA A 76 -7.54 -27.60 -21.20
N GLY A 77 -8.00 -27.15 -20.04
CA GLY A 77 -7.96 -27.90 -18.79
C GLY A 77 -8.14 -27.01 -17.57
N GLU A 78 -8.24 -27.63 -16.40
CA GLU A 78 -8.55 -26.98 -15.11
C GLU A 78 -7.64 -25.79 -14.78
N GLN A 79 -6.37 -25.86 -15.17
CA GLN A 79 -5.40 -24.79 -14.98
C GLN A 79 -5.71 -23.54 -15.84
N ARG A 80 -6.07 -23.74 -17.11
CA ARG A 80 -6.46 -22.65 -18.02
C ARG A 80 -7.76 -22.00 -17.54
N ASP A 81 -8.71 -22.79 -17.06
CA ASP A 81 -9.98 -22.30 -16.53
C ASP A 81 -9.76 -21.45 -15.27
N THR A 82 -8.90 -21.91 -14.37
CA THR A 82 -8.51 -21.18 -13.16
C THR A 82 -7.83 -19.85 -13.50
N LEU A 83 -6.89 -19.84 -14.45
CA LEU A 83 -6.21 -18.61 -14.88
C LEU A 83 -7.19 -17.63 -15.57
N THR A 84 -8.13 -18.16 -16.36
CA THR A 84 -9.17 -17.37 -17.02
C THR A 84 -10.08 -16.69 -15.98
N GLN A 85 -10.54 -17.43 -14.96
CA GLN A 85 -11.33 -16.86 -13.87
C GLN A 85 -10.58 -15.77 -13.10
N LYS A 86 -9.28 -15.95 -12.86
CA LYS A 86 -8.44 -14.91 -12.22
C LYS A 86 -8.33 -13.66 -13.08
N LEU A 87 -8.15 -13.78 -14.40
CA LEU A 87 -8.15 -12.62 -15.30
C LEU A 87 -9.52 -11.94 -15.39
N ILE A 88 -10.62 -12.68 -15.37
CA ILE A 88 -11.97 -12.10 -15.31
C ILE A 88 -12.13 -11.27 -14.03
N ALA A 89 -11.68 -11.78 -12.89
CA ALA A 89 -11.71 -11.05 -11.62
C ALA A 89 -10.86 -9.77 -11.67
N LEU A 90 -9.66 -9.82 -12.27
CA LEU A 90 -8.84 -8.63 -12.51
C LEU A 90 -9.48 -7.65 -13.50
N GLY A 91 -10.14 -8.14 -14.55
CA GLY A 91 -10.92 -7.32 -15.49
C GLY A 91 -12.06 -6.57 -14.82
N VAL A 92 -12.74 -7.20 -13.86
CA VAL A 92 -13.75 -6.53 -13.01
C VAL A 92 -13.10 -5.45 -12.13
N GLN A 93 -11.90 -5.68 -11.60
CA GLN A 93 -11.14 -4.68 -10.86
C GLN A 93 -10.69 -3.52 -11.76
N PHE A 94 -10.20 -3.77 -12.98
CA PHE A 94 -9.85 -2.72 -13.95
C PHE A 94 -11.07 -1.89 -14.37
N ARG A 95 -12.21 -2.54 -14.61
CA ARG A 95 -13.45 -1.82 -14.93
C ARG A 95 -13.90 -0.93 -13.77
N ARG A 96 -13.69 -1.39 -12.53
CA ARG A 96 -13.95 -0.64 -11.29
C ARG A 96 -13.01 0.57 -11.15
N VAL A 97 -11.72 0.38 -11.39
CA VAL A 97 -10.73 1.48 -11.45
C VAL A 97 -11.11 2.49 -12.55
N ALA A 98 -11.42 2.01 -13.76
CA ALA A 98 -11.82 2.85 -14.90
C ALA A 98 -13.15 3.57 -14.67
N SER A 99 -14.06 3.00 -13.87
CA SER A 99 -15.31 3.64 -13.46
C SER A 99 -15.17 4.51 -12.20
N GLY A 100 -13.96 4.72 -11.69
CA GLY A 100 -13.68 5.64 -10.58
C GLY A 100 -13.73 5.05 -9.17
N THR A 101 -13.98 3.75 -8.97
CA THR A 101 -14.03 3.15 -7.62
C THR A 101 -13.54 1.71 -7.60
N ALA A 102 -12.41 1.46 -6.96
CA ALA A 102 -11.90 0.12 -6.69
C ALA A 102 -11.98 -0.21 -5.19
N SER A 103 -12.92 -1.10 -4.81
CA SER A 103 -12.99 -1.63 -3.45
C SER A 103 -12.29 -2.98 -3.36
N PHE A 104 -11.38 -3.09 -2.39
CA PHE A 104 -10.65 -4.30 -2.09
C PHE A 104 -11.07 -4.84 -0.73
N THR A 105 -11.30 -6.15 -0.66
CA THR A 105 -11.63 -6.85 0.59
C THR A 105 -10.33 -7.34 1.24
N GLY A 106 -10.24 -7.16 2.56
CA GLY A 106 -9.14 -7.66 3.38
C GLY A 106 -7.88 -6.77 3.40
N PRO A 107 -7.06 -6.89 4.46
CA PRO A 107 -5.92 -6.00 4.73
C PRO A 107 -4.76 -6.14 3.74
N ALA A 108 -4.53 -7.34 3.18
CA ALA A 108 -3.44 -7.60 2.24
C ALA A 108 -3.60 -6.85 0.91
N SER A 109 -4.84 -6.56 0.51
CA SER A 109 -5.14 -5.87 -0.74
C SER A 109 -4.80 -4.37 -0.69
N TRP A 110 -4.77 -3.78 0.52
CA TRP A 110 -4.30 -2.40 0.71
C TRP A 110 -2.80 -2.27 0.51
N TYR A 111 -2.00 -3.23 0.98
CA TYR A 111 -0.54 -3.19 0.82
C TYR A 111 -0.16 -3.08 -0.66
N VAL A 112 -0.75 -3.94 -1.51
CA VAL A 112 -0.44 -3.93 -2.94
C VAL A 112 -0.88 -2.62 -3.57
N ALA A 113 -2.07 -2.12 -3.20
CA ALA A 113 -2.64 -0.92 -3.78
C ALA A 113 -1.91 0.36 -3.32
N HIS A 114 -1.64 0.50 -2.03
CA HIS A 114 -0.96 1.64 -1.41
C HIS A 114 0.51 1.71 -1.82
N ASP A 115 1.23 0.58 -1.79
CA ASP A 115 2.62 0.51 -2.26
C ASP A 115 2.71 0.76 -3.78
N ALA A 116 1.79 0.19 -4.58
CA ALA A 116 1.75 0.45 -6.01
C ALA A 116 1.49 1.93 -6.34
N VAL A 117 0.63 2.62 -5.57
CA VAL A 117 0.36 4.05 -5.78
C VAL A 117 1.55 4.90 -5.32
N LEU A 118 2.12 4.61 -4.15
CA LEU A 118 3.30 5.34 -3.68
C LEU A 118 4.49 5.17 -4.64
N THR A 119 4.61 4.04 -5.32
CA THR A 119 5.71 3.77 -6.27
C THR A 119 5.55 4.47 -7.64
N VAL A 120 4.44 5.16 -7.90
CA VAL A 120 4.21 5.88 -9.16
C VAL A 120 5.29 6.96 -9.38
N PRO A 121 6.02 6.96 -10.51
CA PRO A 121 7.14 7.88 -10.77
C PRO A 121 6.78 9.37 -10.81
N GLY A 122 5.49 9.72 -10.92
CA GLY A 122 4.99 11.09 -10.99
C GLY A 122 4.33 11.62 -9.71
N LEU A 123 4.24 10.81 -8.65
CA LEU A 123 3.61 11.22 -7.39
C LEU A 123 4.41 12.36 -6.76
N LYS A 124 3.77 13.49 -6.45
CA LYS A 124 4.43 14.66 -5.83
C LYS A 124 4.09 14.83 -4.37
N GLU A 125 2.84 14.53 -4.01
CA GLU A 125 2.26 14.77 -2.69
C GLU A 125 1.46 13.56 -2.22
N TYR A 126 1.63 13.22 -0.94
CA TYR A 126 0.86 12.21 -0.25
C TYR A 126 0.42 12.74 1.11
N LEU A 127 -0.89 12.87 1.29
CA LEU A 127 -1.51 13.38 2.50
C LEU A 127 -2.28 12.25 3.18
N ALA A 128 -2.14 12.08 4.50
CA ALA A 128 -2.88 11.02 5.21
C ALA A 128 -3.35 11.47 6.60
N VAL A 129 -4.51 10.96 7.00
CA VAL A 129 -5.03 11.00 8.37
C VAL A 129 -5.10 9.58 8.89
N ILE A 130 -4.47 9.34 10.03
CA ILE A 130 -4.44 8.05 10.72
C ILE A 130 -4.94 8.23 12.14
N TRP A 131 -5.85 7.36 12.56
CA TRP A 131 -6.36 7.32 13.92
C TRP A 131 -5.52 6.36 14.77
N VAL A 132 -5.06 6.82 15.92
CA VAL A 132 -4.26 6.04 16.87
C VAL A 132 -5.03 5.98 18.18
N ARG A 133 -5.65 4.83 18.47
CA ARG A 133 -6.56 4.63 19.61
C ARG A 133 -5.89 3.89 20.75
N ALA A 134 -5.02 2.94 20.43
CA ALA A 134 -4.29 2.11 21.38
C ALA A 134 -2.81 1.94 20.98
N PRO A 135 -1.91 1.60 21.93
CA PRO A 135 -0.51 1.32 21.60
C PRO A 135 -0.35 0.14 20.62
N ALA A 136 -1.28 -0.82 20.63
CA ALA A 136 -1.26 -1.94 19.70
C ALA A 136 -1.39 -1.53 18.23
N ASP A 137 -2.02 -0.38 17.95
CA ASP A 137 -2.26 0.10 16.58
C ASP A 137 -0.94 0.35 15.86
N ILE A 138 0.03 0.97 16.54
CA ILE A 138 1.34 1.27 15.93
C ILE A 138 2.14 0.00 15.61
N HIS A 139 1.82 -1.13 16.24
CA HIS A 139 2.43 -2.43 15.95
C HIS A 139 1.67 -3.24 14.89
N ASN A 140 0.57 -2.71 14.37
CA ASN A 140 -0.17 -3.36 13.30
C ASN A 140 0.75 -3.52 12.06
N PRO A 141 0.93 -4.74 11.54
CA PRO A 141 1.78 -4.98 10.37
C PRO A 141 1.40 -4.12 9.15
N VAL A 142 0.11 -3.78 9.00
CA VAL A 142 -0.38 -2.93 7.91
C VAL A 142 0.14 -1.50 8.05
N ILE A 143 0.16 -0.97 9.27
CA ILE A 143 0.66 0.38 9.54
C ILE A 143 2.18 0.43 9.35
N GLN A 144 2.89 -0.60 9.81
CA GLN A 144 4.34 -0.73 9.65
C GLN A 144 4.78 -0.83 8.18
N GLU A 145 4.07 -1.64 7.37
CA GLU A 145 4.37 -1.75 5.95
C GLU A 145 4.08 -0.44 5.20
N GLY A 146 2.93 0.19 5.48
CA GLY A 146 2.56 1.47 4.88
C GLY A 146 3.59 2.58 5.21
N LEU A 147 4.16 2.57 6.41
CA LEU A 147 5.24 3.48 6.78
C LEU A 147 6.52 3.22 6.00
N ARG A 148 6.91 1.96 5.79
CA ARG A 148 8.08 1.63 4.97
C ARG A 148 7.95 2.18 3.55
N ALA A 149 6.80 2.00 2.92
CA ALA A 149 6.51 2.54 1.59
C ALA A 149 6.51 4.08 1.60
N THR A 150 5.95 4.69 2.65
CA THR A 150 5.94 6.14 2.82
C THR A 150 7.36 6.70 2.95
N TYR A 151 8.24 6.06 3.72
CA TYR A 151 9.65 6.47 3.84
C TYR A 151 10.39 6.35 2.50
N ALA A 152 10.06 5.33 1.70
CA ALA A 152 10.60 5.19 0.35
C ALA A 152 10.07 6.27 -0.62
N ALA A 153 8.85 6.78 -0.41
CA ALA A 153 8.32 7.93 -1.15
C ALA A 153 9.05 9.23 -0.78
N VAL A 154 9.25 9.51 0.51
CA VAL A 154 10.01 10.69 0.97
C VAL A 154 11.42 10.69 0.39
N ARG A 155 12.13 9.55 0.39
CA ARG A 155 13.47 9.44 -0.22
C ARG A 155 13.51 9.73 -1.72
N ARG A 156 12.38 9.58 -2.42
CA ARG A 156 12.23 9.93 -3.85
C ARG A 156 11.83 11.39 -4.07
N GLY A 157 11.62 12.17 -3.00
CA GLY A 157 11.24 13.57 -3.07
C GLY A 157 9.73 13.81 -3.02
N VAL A 158 8.92 12.80 -2.69
CA VAL A 158 7.48 12.97 -2.47
C VAL A 158 7.27 13.76 -1.17
N LEU A 159 6.47 14.83 -1.22
CA LEU A 159 6.05 15.57 -0.05
C LEU A 159 5.03 14.72 0.72
N VAL A 160 5.35 14.37 1.96
CA VAL A 160 4.47 13.56 2.80
C VAL A 160 4.03 14.34 4.02
N GLU A 161 2.72 14.43 4.19
CA GLU A 161 2.08 14.94 5.40
C GLU A 161 1.21 13.85 6.03
N ARG A 162 1.36 13.68 7.35
CA ARG A 162 0.57 12.73 8.13
C ARG A 162 -0.03 13.44 9.33
N VAL A 163 -1.34 13.54 9.34
CA VAL A 163 -2.13 13.94 10.51
C VAL A 163 -2.42 12.70 11.34
N LEU A 164 -1.92 12.68 12.57
CA LEU A 164 -2.18 11.63 13.55
C LEU A 164 -3.23 12.12 14.52
N VAL A 165 -4.42 11.51 14.47
CA VAL A 165 -5.48 11.75 15.45
C VAL A 165 -5.28 10.78 16.61
N VAL A 166 -4.93 11.31 17.77
CA VAL A 166 -4.50 10.51 18.92
C VAL A 166 -5.58 10.53 20.00
N SER A 167 -5.97 9.35 20.46
CA SER A 167 -6.97 9.20 21.52
C SER A 167 -6.52 9.83 22.84
N ASP A 168 -7.50 10.16 23.68
CA ASP A 168 -7.26 10.80 24.97
C ASP A 168 -6.45 9.96 25.95
N SER A 169 -6.49 8.63 25.83
CA SER A 169 -5.68 7.72 26.65
C SER A 169 -4.20 7.78 26.27
N LEU A 170 -3.88 8.14 25.04
CA LEU A 170 -2.52 8.22 24.50
C LEU A 170 -1.96 9.64 24.45
N TRP A 171 -2.83 10.65 24.48
CA TRP A 171 -2.42 12.05 24.63
C TRP A 171 -3.37 12.83 25.55
N PRO A 172 -3.22 12.64 26.87
CA PRO A 172 -3.99 13.38 27.88
C PRO A 172 -3.83 14.90 27.74
N ALA A 173 -4.90 15.66 28.05
CA ALA A 173 -4.90 17.12 27.89
C ALA A 173 -3.92 17.86 28.81
N ASP A 174 -3.53 17.27 29.94
CA ASP A 174 -2.56 17.82 30.87
C ASP A 174 -1.10 17.63 30.41
N ARG A 175 -0.87 16.92 29.29
CA ARG A 175 0.46 16.66 28.74
C ARG A 175 0.72 17.41 27.45
N ILE A 176 1.92 17.98 27.35
CA ILE A 176 2.41 18.61 26.11
C ILE A 176 2.61 17.55 25.03
N LEU A 177 3.31 16.46 25.35
CA LEU A 177 3.62 15.37 24.42
C LEU A 177 2.74 14.14 24.65
N PRO A 178 2.52 13.31 23.61
CA PRO A 178 1.91 11.99 23.75
C PRO A 178 2.67 11.07 24.72
N THR A 179 2.03 9.99 25.17
CA THR A 179 2.63 8.98 26.04
C THR A 179 3.88 8.35 25.43
N ASP A 180 4.78 7.86 26.29
CA ASP A 180 6.03 7.21 25.85
C ASP A 180 5.78 5.93 25.03
N ASP A 181 4.59 5.33 25.14
CA ASP A 181 4.21 4.12 24.39
C ASP A 181 4.15 4.37 22.87
N ILE A 182 3.80 5.58 22.43
CA ILE A 182 3.68 5.91 21.00
C ILE A 182 4.67 6.98 20.54
N ARG A 183 5.29 7.73 21.46
CA ARG A 183 6.20 8.83 21.12
C ARG A 183 7.39 8.41 20.25
N PRO A 184 8.11 7.30 20.54
CA PRO A 184 9.23 6.86 19.68
C PRO A 184 8.80 6.59 18.23
N TRP A 185 7.58 6.09 18.05
CA TRP A 185 7.02 5.81 16.72
C TRP A 185 6.62 7.09 15.95
N ILE A 186 6.16 8.12 16.65
CA ILE A 186 5.90 9.45 16.07
C ILE A 186 7.22 10.11 15.68
N GLU A 187 8.21 10.05 16.58
CA GLU A 187 9.52 10.64 16.38
C GLU A 187 10.27 10.00 15.22
N ASP A 188 10.20 8.67 15.09
CA ASP A 188 10.77 7.96 13.93
C ASP A 188 10.25 8.51 12.60
N GLN A 189 8.94 8.74 12.48
CA GLN A 189 8.34 9.32 11.28
C GLN A 189 8.85 10.74 11.02
N HIS A 190 8.90 11.58 12.05
CA HIS A 190 9.41 12.94 11.94
C HIS A 190 10.87 12.96 11.48
N ASN A 191 11.71 12.11 12.08
CA ASN A 191 13.13 12.00 11.76
C ASN A 191 13.39 11.46 10.34
N HIS A 192 12.43 10.73 9.77
CA HIS A 192 12.47 10.28 8.36
C HIS A 192 11.98 11.36 7.36
N GLY A 193 11.74 12.59 7.81
CA GLY A 193 11.41 13.73 6.96
C GLY A 193 9.92 13.89 6.65
N LEU A 194 9.04 13.18 7.38
CA LEU A 194 7.60 13.34 7.23
C LEU A 194 7.14 14.60 7.98
N ARG A 195 6.23 15.35 7.38
CA ARG A 195 5.50 16.39 8.11
C ARG A 195 4.43 15.73 8.97
N VAL A 196 4.79 15.45 10.22
CA VAL A 196 3.88 14.86 11.20
C VAL A 196 3.13 15.95 11.94
N ILE A 197 1.81 15.92 11.83
CA ILE A 197 0.88 16.83 12.51
C ILE A 197 0.08 16.00 13.51
N LEU A 198 -0.04 16.47 14.74
CA LEU A 198 -0.75 15.78 15.82
C LEU A 198 -2.02 16.52 16.18
N LEU A 199 -3.10 15.78 16.36
CA LEU A 199 -4.39 16.27 16.79
C LEU A 199 -4.92 15.37 17.90
N ARG A 200 -5.42 15.95 19.00
CA ARG A 200 -6.12 15.14 20.02
C ARG A 200 -7.51 14.82 19.51
N GLU A 201 -7.94 13.58 19.73
CA GLU A 201 -9.29 13.14 19.36
C GLU A 201 -10.37 14.00 20.01
N ARG A 202 -10.19 14.43 21.27
CA ARG A 202 -11.14 15.33 21.95
C ARG A 202 -11.30 16.72 21.32
N ASP A 203 -10.30 17.17 20.57
CA ASP A 203 -10.29 18.50 19.95
C ASP A 203 -11.03 18.48 18.60
N LEU A 204 -11.44 17.29 18.13
CA LEU A 204 -12.33 17.13 16.99
C LEU A 204 -13.76 17.48 17.39
N LEU A 205 -14.33 18.49 16.72
CA LEU A 205 -15.75 18.80 16.82
C LEU A 205 -16.57 17.56 16.41
N ASN A 206 -17.68 17.31 17.11
CA ASN A 206 -18.62 16.19 16.86
C ASN A 206 -19.09 16.02 15.39
N ASP A 207 -18.80 17.00 14.52
CA ASP A 207 -19.20 17.06 13.12
C ASP A 207 -18.19 16.38 12.16
N THR A 208 -17.04 15.91 12.66
CA THR A 208 -16.15 15.07 11.84
C THR A 208 -16.67 13.63 11.90
N GLY A 209 -17.47 13.23 10.91
CA GLY A 209 -18.05 11.88 10.80
C GLY A 209 -17.04 10.74 11.03
N ARG A 210 -17.55 9.51 11.20
CA ARG A 210 -16.84 8.29 11.67
C ARG A 210 -15.34 8.31 11.35
N ALA A 211 -14.54 8.02 12.37
CA ALA A 211 -13.09 7.87 12.25
C ALA A 211 -12.74 6.84 11.17
N VAL A 212 -12.23 7.35 10.05
CA VAL A 212 -11.82 6.55 8.91
C VAL A 212 -10.44 7.04 8.52
N ASP A 213 -9.48 6.12 8.54
CA ASP A 213 -8.16 6.34 7.97
C ASP A 213 -8.34 6.71 6.50
N THR A 214 -7.84 7.89 6.13
CA THR A 214 -8.02 8.44 4.78
C THR A 214 -6.69 8.95 4.28
N CYS A 215 -6.36 8.71 3.02
CA CYS A 215 -5.22 9.33 2.37
C CYS A 215 -5.55 9.82 0.97
N VAL A 216 -4.82 10.82 0.53
CA VAL A 216 -4.95 11.45 -0.78
C VAL A 216 -3.60 11.35 -1.49
N PHE A 217 -3.65 10.97 -2.76
CA PHE A 217 -2.50 10.86 -3.66
C PHE A 217 -2.62 11.96 -4.71
N ASP A 218 -1.81 13.01 -4.58
CA ASP A 218 -1.90 14.25 -5.36
C ASP A 218 -3.36 14.74 -5.51
N ASP A 219 -3.80 14.92 -6.75
CA ASP A 219 -5.11 15.40 -7.17
C ASP A 219 -5.93 14.32 -7.91
N TRP A 220 -5.49 13.05 -7.85
CA TRP A 220 -6.06 11.99 -8.69
C TRP A 220 -6.56 10.76 -7.94
N GLY A 221 -6.28 10.60 -6.64
CA GLY A 221 -6.77 9.43 -5.91
C GLY A 221 -6.98 9.63 -4.41
N VAL A 222 -7.95 8.91 -3.86
CA VAL A 222 -8.22 8.81 -2.42
C VAL A 222 -8.25 7.36 -2.00
N GLY A 223 -7.54 7.04 -0.93
CA GLY A 223 -7.68 5.79 -0.22
C GLY A 223 -8.45 5.97 1.08
N THR A 224 -9.43 5.11 1.33
CA THR A 224 -10.12 5.03 2.63
C THR A 224 -10.02 3.63 3.19
N ARG A 225 -9.75 3.53 4.50
CA ARG A 225 -9.70 2.26 5.24
C ARG A 225 -10.74 2.29 6.34
N ASN A 226 -11.78 1.49 6.16
CA ASN A 226 -12.84 1.29 7.14
C ASN A 226 -12.46 0.16 8.10
N LEU A 227 -12.64 0.42 9.38
CA LEU A 227 -12.37 -0.52 10.46
C LEU A 227 -13.67 -1.11 11.04
N ASP A 228 -13.62 -2.32 11.57
CA ASP A 228 -14.69 -2.87 12.41
C ASP A 228 -14.59 -2.33 13.84
N ASP A 229 -15.51 -2.79 14.70
CA ASP A 229 -15.55 -2.40 16.11
C ASP A 229 -14.38 -2.98 16.94
N ARG A 230 -13.48 -3.76 16.31
CA ARG A 230 -12.25 -4.30 16.89
C ARG A 230 -11.00 -3.69 16.24
N ASP A 231 -11.14 -2.56 15.56
CA ASP A 231 -10.09 -1.85 14.83
C ASP A 231 -9.40 -2.71 13.73
N GLN A 232 -10.07 -3.76 13.24
CA GLN A 232 -9.59 -4.56 12.13
C GLN A 232 -10.07 -3.98 10.80
N THR A 233 -9.22 -4.03 9.79
CA THR A 233 -9.54 -3.56 8.43
C THR A 233 -10.69 -4.38 7.84
N LEU A 234 -11.88 -3.77 7.72
CA LEU A 234 -13.02 -4.37 7.03
C LEU A 234 -12.92 -4.24 5.52
N ARG A 235 -12.72 -2.99 5.07
CA ARG A 235 -12.76 -2.64 3.66
C ARG A 235 -11.79 -1.51 3.41
N VAL A 236 -11.16 -1.61 2.25
CA VAL A 236 -10.36 -0.53 1.70
C VAL A 236 -10.91 -0.13 0.35
N THR A 237 -11.01 1.17 0.11
CA THR A 237 -11.53 1.71 -1.14
C THR A 237 -10.51 2.69 -1.70
N LEU A 238 -10.17 2.51 -2.98
CA LEU A 238 -9.57 3.55 -3.80
C LEU A 238 -10.67 4.22 -4.62
N ASP A 239 -10.77 5.53 -4.51
CA ASP A 239 -11.69 6.37 -5.24
C ASP A 239 -10.89 7.36 -6.08
N PHE A 240 -11.21 7.42 -7.38
CA PHE A 240 -10.55 8.30 -8.35
C PHE A 240 -11.54 9.37 -8.87
N ALA A 241 -12.74 9.45 -8.30
CA ALA A 241 -13.71 10.48 -8.65
C ALA A 241 -13.22 11.87 -8.19
N PRO A 242 -13.26 12.89 -9.07
CA PRO A 242 -12.80 14.24 -8.73
C PRO A 242 -13.45 14.83 -7.47
N ASP A 243 -14.75 14.58 -7.26
CA ASP A 243 -15.47 15.04 -6.06
C ASP A 243 -15.00 14.35 -4.78
N ALA A 244 -14.72 13.03 -4.83
CA ALA A 244 -14.20 12.31 -3.69
C ALA A 244 -12.80 12.83 -3.30
N ILE A 245 -11.95 13.09 -4.29
CA ILE A 245 -10.62 13.68 -4.10
C ILE A 245 -10.71 15.06 -3.47
N ARG A 246 -11.54 15.94 -4.03
CA ARG A 246 -11.73 17.29 -3.51
C ARG A 246 -12.23 17.28 -2.05
N ILE A 247 -13.26 16.50 -1.75
CA ILE A 247 -13.83 16.40 -0.40
C ILE A 247 -12.80 15.86 0.60
N ALA A 248 -12.05 14.82 0.22
CA ALA A 248 -11.02 14.24 1.07
C ALA A 248 -9.90 15.25 1.34
N ARG A 249 -9.40 15.93 0.30
CA ARG A 249 -8.35 16.94 0.44
C ARG A 249 -8.78 18.12 1.31
N GLU A 250 -9.97 18.68 1.06
CA GLU A 250 -10.54 19.74 1.90
C GLU A 250 -10.67 19.32 3.37
N ARG A 251 -11.03 18.05 3.64
CA ARG A 251 -11.08 17.51 5.00
C ARG A 251 -9.68 17.43 5.60
N LEU A 252 -8.70 16.90 4.87
CA LEU A 252 -7.31 16.80 5.34
C LEU A 252 -6.72 18.17 5.63
N ASP A 253 -6.89 19.13 4.73
CA ASP A 253 -6.39 20.51 4.91
C ASP A 253 -6.95 21.15 6.19
N ARG A 254 -8.25 20.98 6.46
CA ARG A 254 -8.86 21.47 7.71
C ARG A 254 -8.23 20.82 8.95
N LEU A 255 -8.00 19.51 8.91
CA LEU A 255 -7.38 18.79 10.02
C LEU A 255 -5.92 19.22 10.24
N SER A 256 -5.17 19.42 9.16
CA SER A 256 -3.79 19.91 9.19
C SER A 256 -3.68 21.33 9.75
N GLN A 257 -4.67 22.19 9.51
CA GLN A 257 -4.71 23.56 10.03
C GLN A 257 -4.98 23.64 11.54
N ILE A 258 -5.78 22.72 12.09
CA ILE A 258 -6.09 22.69 13.53
C ILE A 258 -5.12 21.84 14.34
N GLY A 259 -4.39 20.94 13.68
CA GLY A 259 -3.36 20.12 14.31
C GLY A 259 -2.08 20.90 14.58
N ILE A 260 -1.22 20.31 15.42
CA ILE A 260 0.06 20.90 15.84
C ILE A 260 1.20 20.09 15.21
N PRO A 261 2.10 20.69 14.43
CA PRO A 261 3.30 20.01 13.93
C PRO A 261 4.13 19.43 15.08
N TYR A 262 4.61 18.19 14.93
CA TYR A 262 5.33 17.51 16.01
C TYR A 262 6.60 18.27 16.45
N GLY A 263 7.32 18.87 15.50
CA GLY A 263 8.49 19.72 15.82
C GLY A 263 8.15 20.88 16.76
N GLU A 264 6.97 21.50 16.61
CA GLU A 264 6.54 22.57 17.51
C GLU A 264 6.25 22.04 18.92
N LEU A 265 5.70 20.83 19.04
CA LEU A 265 5.49 20.19 20.34
C LEU A 265 6.81 19.86 21.03
N LEU A 266 7.83 19.43 20.28
CA LEU A 266 9.19 19.23 20.81
C LEU A 266 9.75 20.54 21.37
N GLU A 267 9.66 21.64 20.62
CA GLU A 267 10.10 22.97 21.07
C GLU A 267 9.36 23.47 22.31
N ARG A 268 8.05 23.21 22.42
CA ARG A 268 7.25 23.55 23.60
C ARG A 268 7.67 22.71 24.81
N ALA A 269 7.95 21.43 24.62
CA ALA A 269 8.39 20.54 25.68
C ALA A 269 9.77 20.94 26.21
N ASP A 270 10.71 21.32 25.34
CA ASP A 270 12.05 21.76 25.74
C ASP A 270 12.03 23.09 26.50
N ARG A 271 11.14 24.02 26.14
CA ARG A 271 10.95 25.29 26.89
C ARG A 271 10.29 25.12 28.25
N SER A 272 9.63 23.99 28.49
CA SER A 272 8.91 23.71 29.74
C SER A 272 9.74 22.93 30.76
N ARG A 273 10.99 22.59 30.40
CA ARG A 273 12.00 21.97 31.25
C ARG A 273 12.87 23.03 31.92
#